data_AF-A0A7C4GUM1-F1
#
_entry.id   AF-A0A7C4GUM1-F1
#
_cell.length_a   1.000
_cell.length_b   1.000
_cell.length_c   1.000
_cell.angle_alpha   90.00
_cell.angle_beta   90.00
_cell.angle_gamma   90.00
#
_symmetry.space_group_name_H-M   'P 1'
#
loop_
_entity.id
_entity.type
_entity.pdbx_description
1 polymer ?
#
loop_
_entity_poly.entity_id
_entity_poly.type
_entity_poly.pdbx_seq_one_letter_code
_entity_poly.pdbx_strand_id
1 'polypeptide(L)' 'MRVGDRCVTPCKHKGVVVWVSEDGRTVAVQCLEWHERVIEKPVGGCVRRRFKPVYIIEATDDGC' A
#
# COMPACT_ATOMS: atom_id res chain seq x y z
N MET A 1 6.19 -8.20 -14.12
CA MET A 1 7.37 -7.54 -13.53
C MET A 1 7.23 -7.61 -12.01
N ARG A 2 8.22 -8.12 -11.26
CA ARG A 2 8.31 -7.91 -9.80
C ARG A 2 9.28 -6.76 -9.64
N VAL A 3 8.82 -5.61 -9.13
CA VAL A 3 9.73 -4.53 -8.76
C VAL A 3 9.92 -4.58 -7.25
N GLY A 4 11.11 -4.19 -6.79
CA GLY A 4 11.57 -4.42 -5.43
C GLY A 4 12.56 -3.35 -5.03
N ASP A 5 12.01 -2.22 -4.59
CA ASP A 5 12.70 -1.14 -3.88
C ASP A 5 11.89 -0.79 -2.62
N ARG A 6 12.58 -0.38 -1.55
CA ARG A 6 11.96 -0.08 -0.24
C ARG A 6 11.73 1.43 -0.09
N CYS A 7 10.52 1.84 0.24
CA CYS A 7 10.19 3.23 0.52
C CYS A 7 9.25 3.38 1.73
N VAL A 8 9.07 4.62 2.20
CA VAL A 8 8.08 4.96 3.23
C VAL A 8 6.75 5.23 2.54
N THR A 9 5.68 4.58 3.00
CA THR A 9 4.33 4.68 2.42
C THR A 9 3.47 5.70 3.16
N PRO A 10 2.29 6.10 2.62
CA PRO A 10 1.38 7.04 3.29
C PRO A 10 0.95 6.60 4.71
N CYS A 11 0.97 5.29 5.00
CA CYS A 11 0.72 4.78 6.35
C CYS A 11 1.93 4.88 7.31
N LYS A 12 3.01 5.56 6.89
CA LYS A 12 4.28 5.76 7.60
C LYS A 12 5.08 4.49 7.90
N HIS A 13 4.66 3.35 7.36
CA HIS A 13 5.42 2.10 7.43
C HIS A 13 6.26 1.87 6.17
N LYS A 14 7.20 0.92 6.26
CA LYS A 14 7.99 0.47 5.11
C LYS A 14 7.10 -0.30 4.14
N GLY A 15 7.21 0.02 2.86
CA GLY A 15 6.57 -0.69 1.77
C GLY A 15 7.57 -1.20 0.74
N VAL A 16 7.06 -2.01 -0.19
CA VAL A 16 7.77 -2.44 -1.39
C VAL A 16 7.03 -1.94 -2.62
N VAL A 17 7.75 -1.29 -3.53
CA VAL A 17 7.21 -0.86 -4.82
C VAL A 17 6.87 -2.10 -5.64
N VAL A 18 5.60 -2.32 -5.99
CA VAL A 18 5.17 -3.50 -6.76
C VAL A 18 4.85 -3.20 -8.21
N TRP A 19 4.68 -1.92 -8.56
CA TRP A 19 4.46 -1.45 -9.92
C TRP A 19 4.87 0.03 -10.04
N VAL A 20 5.36 0.40 -11.22
CA VAL A 20 5.73 1.77 -11.62
C VAL A 20 5.13 1.99 -13.01
N SER A 21 4.53 3.15 -13.24
CA SER A 21 4.01 3.51 -14.57
C SER A 21 5.14 3.71 -15.58
N GLU A 22 4.86 3.54 -16.88
CA GLU A 22 5.88 3.68 -17.94
C GLU A 22 6.49 5.10 -18.00
N ASP A 23 5.72 6.10 -17.58
CA ASP A 23 6.13 7.50 -17.49
C ASP A 23 6.74 7.89 -16.13
N GLY A 24 6.91 6.94 -15.21
CA GLY A 24 7.56 7.14 -13.90
C GLY A 24 6.73 7.89 -12.84
N ARG A 25 5.54 8.40 -13.19
CA ARG A 25 4.76 9.31 -12.34
C ARG A 25 3.93 8.66 -11.26
N THR A 26 3.62 7.38 -11.37
CA THR A 26 2.75 6.71 -10.41
C THR A 26 3.34 5.37 -10.02
N VAL A 27 3.38 5.12 -8.72
CA VAL A 27 3.86 3.84 -8.19
C VAL A 27 2.81 3.22 -7.29
N ALA A 28 2.65 1.90 -7.39
CA ALA A 28 1.89 1.13 -6.42
C ALA A 28 2.87 0.54 -5.41
N VAL A 29 2.64 0.82 -4.13
CA VAL A 29 3.48 0.34 -3.03
C VAL A 29 2.64 -0.53 -2.11
N GLN A 30 3.09 -1.75 -1.86
CA GLN A 30 2.50 -2.62 -0.85
C GLN A 30 3.17 -2.38 0.51
N CYS A 31 2.39 -2.10 1.54
CA CYS A 31 2.89 -2.03 2.91
C CYS A 31 3.38 -3.40 3.38
N LEU A 32 4.53 -3.45 4.05
CA LEU A 32 5.05 -4.70 4.61
C LEU A 32 4.44 -5.03 5.97
N GLU A 33 3.89 -4.03 6.66
CA GLU A 33 3.20 -4.19 7.95
C GLU A 33 1.75 -4.66 7.78
N TRP A 34 1.27 -5.40 8.77
CA TRP A 34 -0.12 -5.85 8.81
C TRP A 34 -1.01 -4.77 9.42
N HIS A 35 -2.11 -4.48 8.74
CA HIS A 35 -3.17 -3.62 9.23
C HIS A 35 -4.40 -4.44 9.60
N GLU A 36 -5.17 -3.95 10.56
CA GLU A 36 -6.47 -4.49 10.92
C GLU A 36 -7.55 -3.47 10.56
N ARG A 37 -8.66 -3.95 9.98
CA ARG A 37 -9.88 -3.16 9.84
C ARG A 37 -11.06 -3.92 10.40
N VAL A 38 -11.96 -3.19 11.04
CA VAL A 38 -13.25 -3.69 11.48
C VAL A 38 -14.25 -3.43 10.35
N ILE A 39 -14.94 -4.47 9.90
CA ILE A 39 -15.97 -4.39 8.87
C ILE A 39 -17.30 -4.69 9.55
N GLU A 40 -18.21 -3.72 9.55
CA GLU A 40 -19.57 -3.89 10.04
C GLU A 40 -20.40 -4.68 9.02
N LYS A 41 -21.14 -5.69 9.50
CA LYS A 41 -22.01 -6.50 8.65
C LYS A 41 -23.39 -5.86 8.55
N PRO A 42 -24.07 -5.98 7.38
CA PRO A 42 -25.41 -5.45 7.20
C PRO A 42 -26.46 -6.01 8.18
N VAL A 43 -26.29 -7.25 8.64
CA VAL A 43 -27.26 -7.97 9.51
C VAL A 43 -26.78 -8.06 10.97
N GLY A 44 -26.01 -7.07 11.43
CA GLY A 44 -25.46 -7.04 12.78
C GLY A 44 -24.17 -7.84 12.93
N GLY A 45 -23.29 -7.36 13.80
CA GLY A 45 -21.98 -7.94 14.07
C GLY A 45 -20.84 -7.30 13.26
N CYS A 46 -19.61 -7.56 13.70
CA CYS A 46 -18.39 -7.03 13.08
C CYS A 46 -17.40 -8.15 12.78
N VAL A 47 -16.61 -7.98 11.72
CA VAL A 47 -15.49 -8.88 11.39
C VAL A 47 -14.21 -8.08 11.40
N ARG A 48 -13.22 -8.56 12.15
CA ARG A 48 -11.85 -8.05 12.10
C ARG A 48 -11.10 -8.75 10.99
N ARG A 49 -10.58 -8.00 10.04
CA ARG A 49 -9.77 -8.53 8.94
C ARG A 49 -8.37 -7.93 8.99
N ARG A 50 -7.36 -8.80 8.99
CA ARG A 50 -5.96 -8.43 8.80
C ARG A 50 -5.61 -8.42 7.31
N PHE A 51 -4.90 -7.41 6.85
CA PHE A 51 -4.49 -7.25 5.46
C PHE A 51 -3.23 -6.39 5.35
N LYS A 52 -2.54 -6.47 4.20
CA LYS A 52 -1.47 -5.55 3.83
C LYS A 52 -1.98 -4.59 2.76
N PRO A 53 -2.16 -3.30 3.05
CA PRO A 53 -2.69 -2.34 2.09
C PRO A 53 -1.72 -2.13 0.92
N VAL A 54 -2.30 -1.84 -0.24
CA VAL A 54 -1.57 -1.37 -1.42
C VAL A 54 -2.00 0.07 -1.67
N TYR A 55 -1.02 0.97 -1.73
CA TYR A 55 -1.22 2.40 -1.98
C TYR A 55 -0.78 2.72 -3.39
N ILE A 56 -1.59 3.46 -4.13
CA ILE A 56 -1.17 4.12 -5.37
C ILE A 56 -0.73 5.52 -4.95
N ILE A 57 0.54 5.83 -5.14
CA ILE A 57 1.10 7.14 -4.83
C ILE A 57 1.64 7.77 -6.10
N GLU A 58 1.46 9.08 -6.24
CA GLU A 58 2.15 9.86 -7.24
C GLU A 58 3.63 9.91 -6.83
N ALA A 59 4.50 9.43 -7.72
CA ALA A 59 5.93 9.57 -7.54
C ALA A 59 6.29 10.95 -8.08
N THR A 60 6.63 11.86 -7.16
CA THR A 60 7.43 13.02 -7.50
C THR A 60 8.87 12.54 -7.60
N ASP A 61 9.59 12.86 -8.69
CA ASP A 61 11.02 12.57 -8.92
C ASP A 61 11.97 13.22 -7.87
N ASP A 62 11.51 13.48 -6.65
CA ASP A 62 12.36 13.84 -5.52
C ASP A 62 13.00 12.54 -5.00
N GLY A 63 14.14 12.23 -5.61
CA GLY A 63 14.86 10.95 -5.56
C GLY A 63 14.91 10.28 -4.19
N CYS A 64 14.57 8.99 -4.20
CA CYS A 64 14.86 8.06 -3.12
C CYS A 64 16.33 7.62 -3.16
#